data_AF-A0A5M3WLJ3-F1
#
_entry.id   AF-A0A5M3WLJ3-F1
#
_cell.length_a   1.000
_cell.length_b   1.000
_cell.length_c   1.000
_cell.angle_alpha   90.00
_cell.angle_beta   90.00
_cell.angle_gamma   90.00
#
_symmetry.space_group_name_H-M   'P 1'
#
loop_
_entity.id
_entity.type
_entity.pdbx_description
1 polymer ?
#
loop_
_entity_poly.entity_id
_entity_poly.type
_entity_poly.pdbx_seq_one_letter_code
_entity_poly.pdbx_strand_id
1 'polypeptide(L)'
;MPPTRVRLAAGGLALAGVLFFLYPALRPWREESTPDGALQAMSSPWWVATHLFAMIGFILVPLALLAVRRVVDATRSERLAVTAAVTTWIGVGLTLPYYGAEDFALNTIATKVADGHPLDLLDLADSIRYHPAAVTTFLIGLLLLAIGPVLAATAIWRSGALPRFSGILFAAGFALFIPQFFAPPAVRMAHGVLVAAGCIWLAVALWRHPSHPAAAQLP
;
A
#
# COMPACT_ATOMS: atom_id res chain seq x y z
N MET A 1 9.43 11.58 20.07
CA MET A 1 8.62 10.35 20.33
C MET A 1 9.53 9.38 21.07
N PRO A 2 9.06 8.53 21.99
CA PRO A 2 9.91 7.49 22.57
C PRO A 2 10.54 6.63 21.44
N PRO A 3 11.80 6.17 21.58
CA PRO A 3 12.47 5.27 20.63
C PRO A 3 11.57 4.10 20.16
N THR A 4 10.75 3.60 21.09
CA THR A 4 9.78 2.54 20.90
C THR A 4 8.78 2.83 19.78
N ARG A 5 8.36 4.09 19.59
CA ARG A 5 7.33 4.42 18.59
C ARG A 5 7.88 4.49 17.17
N VAL A 6 9.13 4.91 16.97
CA VAL A 6 9.80 4.85 15.65
C VAL A 6 10.04 3.40 15.24
N ARG A 7 10.49 2.56 16.18
CA ARG A 7 10.66 1.12 15.96
C ARG A 7 9.33 0.42 15.63
N LEU A 8 8.25 0.76 16.33
CA LEU A 8 6.92 0.21 16.06
C LEU A 8 6.44 0.60 14.64
N ALA A 9 6.64 1.85 14.23
CA ALA A 9 6.33 2.30 12.88
C ALA A 9 7.21 1.64 11.80
N ALA A 10 8.49 1.41 12.08
CA ALA A 10 9.39 0.66 11.22
C ALA A 10 8.95 -0.80 11.08
N GLY A 11 8.57 -1.46 12.18
CA GLY A 11 7.99 -2.80 12.16
C GLY A 11 6.69 -2.86 11.33
N GLY A 12 5.82 -1.86 11.48
CA GLY A 12 4.63 -1.70 10.66
C GLY A 12 4.94 -1.54 9.17
N LEU A 13 5.98 -0.78 8.81
CA LEU A 13 6.39 -0.63 7.41
C LEU A 13 6.95 -1.93 6.82
N ALA A 14 7.77 -2.67 7.58
CA ALA A 14 8.27 -3.97 7.16
C ALA A 14 7.12 -4.96 6.93
N LEU A 15 6.14 -5.00 7.86
CA LEU A 15 4.93 -5.79 7.71
C LEU A 15 4.13 -5.36 6.46
N ALA A 16 3.97 -4.05 6.22
CA ALA A 16 3.31 -3.55 5.02
C ALA A 16 3.97 -4.08 3.74
N GLY A 17 5.30 -4.04 3.67
CA GLY A 17 6.06 -4.60 2.55
C GLY A 17 5.79 -6.09 2.32
N VAL A 18 5.81 -6.89 3.40
CA VAL A 18 5.49 -8.32 3.33
C VAL A 18 4.06 -8.53 2.82
N LEU A 19 3.08 -7.81 3.36
CA LEU A 19 1.68 -7.93 2.96
C LEU A 19 1.45 -7.54 1.50
N PHE A 20 2.12 -6.49 1.00
CA PHE A 20 2.06 -6.11 -0.42
C PHE A 20 2.67 -7.14 -1.36
N PHE A 21 3.66 -7.92 -0.90
CA PHE A 21 4.16 -9.05 -1.67
C PHE A 21 3.20 -10.25 -1.61
N LEU A 22 2.66 -10.56 -0.42
CA LEU A 22 1.74 -11.68 -0.23
C LEU A 22 0.44 -11.50 -1.01
N TYR A 23 -0.03 -10.27 -1.23
CA TYR A 23 -1.21 -9.98 -2.05
C TYR A 23 -1.11 -10.64 -3.44
N PRO A 24 -0.23 -10.20 -4.36
CA PRO A 24 -0.13 -10.82 -5.69
C PRO A 24 0.44 -12.24 -5.66
N ALA A 25 1.25 -12.61 -4.66
CA ALA A 25 1.86 -13.95 -4.60
C ALA A 25 0.85 -15.06 -4.28
N LEU A 26 -0.14 -14.76 -3.42
CA LEU A 26 -1.15 -15.74 -2.99
C LEU A 26 -2.53 -15.49 -3.61
N ARG A 27 -2.69 -14.40 -4.39
CA ARG A 27 -3.95 -14.11 -5.10
C ARG A 27 -4.33 -15.29 -6.01
N PRO A 28 -5.60 -15.76 -5.99
CA PRO A 28 -6.04 -16.88 -6.80
C PRO A 28 -6.20 -16.48 -8.28
N TRP A 29 -5.08 -16.35 -8.99
CA TRP A 29 -5.05 -15.95 -10.39
C TRP A 29 -5.82 -16.93 -11.28
N ARG A 30 -6.82 -16.42 -11.99
CA ARG A 30 -7.55 -17.09 -13.07
C ARG A 30 -7.87 -16.08 -14.18
N GLU A 31 -8.41 -16.56 -15.29
CA GLU A 31 -8.89 -15.70 -16.38
C GLU A 31 -10.24 -15.06 -16.01
N GLU A 32 -10.18 -13.93 -15.29
CA GLU A 32 -11.34 -13.22 -14.74
C GLU A 32 -12.28 -12.61 -15.81
N SER A 33 -11.90 -12.62 -17.09
CA SER A 33 -12.78 -12.24 -18.21
C SER A 33 -13.71 -13.37 -18.65
N THR A 34 -13.54 -14.58 -18.12
CA THR A 34 -14.43 -15.71 -18.37
C THR A 34 -15.31 -15.96 -17.15
N PRO A 35 -16.58 -16.40 -17.32
CA PRO A 35 -17.45 -16.71 -16.19
C PRO A 35 -16.84 -17.72 -15.22
N ASP A 36 -16.26 -18.81 -15.74
CA ASP A 36 -15.63 -19.86 -14.93
C ASP A 36 -14.39 -19.37 -14.19
N GLY A 37 -13.54 -18.58 -14.85
CA GLY A 37 -12.34 -18.03 -14.24
C GLY A 37 -12.65 -17.00 -13.16
N ALA A 38 -13.60 -16.10 -13.42
CA ALA A 38 -14.09 -15.13 -12.44
C ALA A 38 -14.70 -15.84 -11.22
N LEU A 39 -15.55 -16.85 -11.45
CA LEU A 39 -16.17 -17.62 -10.38
C LEU A 39 -15.12 -18.31 -9.51
N GLN A 40 -14.15 -19.01 -10.10
CA GLN A 40 -13.10 -19.72 -9.38
C GLN A 40 -12.16 -18.78 -8.59
N ALA A 41 -11.85 -17.61 -9.13
CA ALA A 41 -11.00 -16.65 -8.44
C ALA A 41 -11.74 -15.94 -7.30
N MET A 42 -12.90 -15.34 -7.60
CA MET A 42 -13.61 -14.46 -6.68
C MET A 42 -14.29 -15.21 -5.53
N SER A 43 -14.75 -16.45 -5.74
CA SER A 43 -15.34 -17.28 -4.67
C SER A 43 -14.29 -17.88 -3.71
N SER A 44 -13.00 -17.81 -4.05
CA SER A 44 -11.93 -18.39 -3.24
C SER A 44 -11.75 -17.63 -1.91
N PRO A 45 -11.53 -18.32 -0.78
CA PRO A 45 -11.20 -17.64 0.49
C PRO A 45 -9.87 -16.88 0.41
N TRP A 46 -8.97 -17.25 -0.50
CA TRP A 46 -7.73 -16.52 -0.77
C TRP A 46 -7.98 -15.17 -1.44
N TRP A 47 -9.12 -14.98 -2.12
CA TRP A 47 -9.53 -13.66 -2.60
C TRP A 47 -9.56 -12.68 -1.44
N VAL A 48 -10.29 -13.03 -0.38
CA VAL A 48 -10.47 -12.16 0.78
C VAL A 48 -9.19 -11.93 1.54
N ALA A 49 -8.46 -13.01 1.86
CA ALA A 49 -7.21 -12.90 2.61
C ALA A 49 -6.19 -11.99 1.90
N THR A 50 -6.07 -12.11 0.57
CA THR A 50 -5.06 -11.37 -0.19
C THR A 50 -5.43 -9.90 -0.35
N HIS A 51 -6.70 -9.55 -0.58
CA HIS A 51 -7.12 -8.15 -0.63
C HIS A 51 -6.98 -7.47 0.74
N LEU A 52 -7.29 -8.17 1.83
CA LEU A 52 -7.00 -7.71 3.19
C LEU A 52 -5.50 -7.42 3.41
N PHE A 53 -4.59 -8.24 2.86
CA PHE A 53 -3.15 -7.94 2.93
C PHE A 53 -2.83 -6.59 2.27
N ALA A 54 -3.37 -6.32 1.09
CA ALA A 54 -3.18 -5.03 0.43
C ALA A 54 -3.78 -3.87 1.25
N MET A 55 -5.00 -4.01 1.76
CA MET A 55 -5.68 -2.99 2.57
C MET A 55 -4.91 -2.66 3.86
N ILE A 56 -4.46 -3.68 4.59
CA ILE A 56 -3.65 -3.51 5.79
C ILE A 56 -2.30 -2.88 5.45
N GLY A 57 -1.66 -3.32 4.36
CA GLY A 57 -0.44 -2.72 3.83
C GLY A 57 -0.61 -1.22 3.58
N PHE A 58 -1.69 -0.82 2.90
CA PHE A 58 -2.01 0.58 2.65
C PHE A 58 -2.19 1.38 3.95
N ILE A 59 -2.86 0.84 4.97
CA ILE A 59 -3.06 1.51 6.26
C ILE A 59 -1.73 1.74 7.00
N LEU A 60 -0.81 0.76 6.93
CA LEU A 60 0.46 0.82 7.67
C LEU A 60 1.46 1.83 7.07
N VAL A 61 1.43 2.07 5.76
CA VAL A 61 2.35 2.99 5.08
C VAL A 61 2.30 4.44 5.61
N PRO A 62 1.14 5.13 5.66
CA PRO A 62 1.08 6.51 6.16
C PRO A 62 1.48 6.60 7.63
N LEU A 63 1.21 5.57 8.45
CA LEU A 63 1.68 5.50 9.83
C LEU A 63 3.21 5.46 9.91
N ALA A 64 3.86 4.74 9.00
CA ALA A 64 5.32 4.73 8.88
C ALA A 64 5.90 6.07 8.41
N LEU A 65 5.20 6.78 7.51
CA LEU A 65 5.61 8.11 7.07
C LEU A 65 5.56 9.16 8.20
N LEU A 66 4.71 8.97 9.22
CA LEU A 66 4.78 9.78 10.43
C LEU A 66 6.11 9.59 11.19
N ALA A 67 6.71 8.41 11.14
CA ALA A 67 8.05 8.18 11.71
C ALA A 67 9.15 8.80 10.84
N VAL A 68 9.01 8.77 9.50
CA VAL A 68 9.91 9.51 8.60
C VAL A 68 9.90 11.00 8.92
N ARG A 69 8.70 11.60 9.08
CA ARG A 69 8.55 13.01 9.48
C ARG A 69 9.33 13.32 10.77
N ARG A 70 9.26 12.45 11.77
CA ARG A 70 10.01 12.60 13.04
C ARG A 70 11.51 12.55 12.81
N VAL A 71 11.99 11.61 12.01
CA VAL A 71 13.44 11.49 11.76
C VAL A 71 14.00 12.72 11.04
N VAL A 72 13.19 13.37 10.20
CA VAL A 72 13.57 14.61 9.53
C VAL A 72 13.11 15.86 10.28
N ASP A 73 12.60 15.73 11.51
CA ASP A 73 12.24 16.88 12.33
C ASP A 73 13.50 17.73 12.62
N ALA A 74 13.30 19.04 12.79
CA ALA A 74 14.38 20.03 12.85
C ALA A 74 15.23 20.22 11.55
N THR A 75 14.87 19.56 10.44
CA THR A 75 15.45 19.87 9.12
C THR A 75 14.54 20.77 8.29
N ARG A 76 15.09 21.41 7.24
CA ARG A 76 14.30 22.16 6.25
C ARG A 76 13.29 21.28 5.48
N SER A 77 13.37 19.95 5.61
CA SER A 77 12.53 18.98 4.92
C SER A 77 11.28 18.56 5.71
N GLU A 78 11.07 19.04 6.95
CA GLU A 78 9.92 18.63 7.77
C GLU A 78 8.58 18.88 7.06
N ARG A 79 8.38 20.09 6.50
CA ARG A 79 7.14 20.44 5.80
C ARG A 79 6.84 19.46 4.66
N LEU A 80 7.88 19.07 3.91
CA LEU A 80 7.75 18.12 2.81
C LEU A 80 7.37 16.72 3.31
N ALA A 81 7.92 16.27 4.44
CA ALA A 81 7.55 15.00 5.05
C ALA A 81 6.12 15.00 5.62
N VAL A 82 5.64 16.15 6.13
CA VAL A 82 4.23 16.32 6.51
C VAL A 82 3.33 16.20 5.29
N THR A 83 3.64 16.92 4.21
CA THR A 83 2.88 16.82 2.95
C THR A 83 2.87 15.38 2.44
N ALA A 84 4.01 14.70 2.44
CA ALA A 84 4.11 13.30 2.05
C ALA A 84 3.16 12.38 2.84
N ALA A 85 3.16 12.50 4.17
CA ALA A 85 2.30 11.69 5.04
C ALA A 85 0.80 11.98 4.81
N VAL A 86 0.41 13.25 4.73
CA VAL A 86 -0.99 13.66 4.50
C VAL A 86 -1.47 13.23 3.12
N THR A 87 -0.68 13.49 2.06
CA THR A 87 -0.99 13.07 0.69
C THR A 87 -1.17 11.56 0.61
N THR A 88 -0.27 10.79 1.24
CA THR A 88 -0.37 9.32 1.27
C THR A 88 -1.61 8.87 2.04
N TRP A 89 -1.91 9.50 3.20
CA TRP A 89 -3.09 9.17 4.00
C TRP A 89 -4.39 9.37 3.21
N ILE A 90 -4.54 10.52 2.54
CA ILE A 90 -5.69 10.80 1.69
C ILE A 90 -5.74 9.79 0.55
N GLY A 91 -4.60 9.51 -0.11
CA GLY A 91 -4.52 8.51 -1.18
C GLY A 91 -5.00 7.13 -0.74
N VAL A 92 -4.54 6.65 0.42
CA VAL A 92 -5.02 5.40 1.05
C VAL A 92 -6.51 5.47 1.30
N GLY A 93 -7.01 6.54 1.92
CA GLY A 93 -8.43 6.70 2.25
C GLY A 93 -9.35 6.65 1.03
N LEU A 94 -8.91 7.17 -0.12
CA LEU A 94 -9.66 7.11 -1.38
C LEU A 94 -9.51 5.74 -2.09
N THR A 95 -8.42 5.02 -1.84
CA THR A 95 -8.13 3.69 -2.44
C THR A 95 -8.90 2.57 -1.75
N LEU A 96 -9.02 2.62 -0.41
CA LEU A 96 -9.60 1.54 0.40
C LEU A 96 -11.06 1.20 0.08
N PRO A 97 -11.97 2.15 -0.24
CA PRO A 97 -13.35 1.81 -0.62
C PRO A 97 -13.42 0.91 -1.86
N TYR A 98 -12.56 1.15 -2.85
CA TYR A 98 -12.50 0.33 -4.06
C TYR A 98 -12.05 -1.09 -3.73
N TYR A 99 -10.97 -1.23 -2.94
CA TYR A 99 -10.50 -2.54 -2.46
C TYR A 99 -11.55 -3.27 -1.63
N GLY A 100 -12.28 -2.57 -0.75
CA GLY A 100 -13.34 -3.20 0.06
C GLY A 100 -14.52 -3.68 -0.77
N ALA A 101 -14.90 -2.94 -1.82
CA ALA A 101 -15.92 -3.38 -2.77
C ALA A 101 -15.44 -4.58 -3.60
N GLU A 102 -14.21 -4.52 -4.12
CA GLU A 102 -13.60 -5.63 -4.87
C GLU A 102 -13.48 -6.90 -4.00
N ASP A 103 -13.08 -6.74 -2.75
CA ASP A 103 -12.89 -7.83 -1.80
C ASP A 103 -14.23 -8.48 -1.42
N PHE A 104 -15.04 -7.76 -0.66
CA PHE A 104 -16.19 -8.36 0.03
C PHE A 104 -17.40 -8.54 -0.90
N ALA A 105 -17.67 -7.58 -1.78
CA ALA A 105 -18.85 -7.65 -2.63
C ALA A 105 -18.69 -8.71 -3.72
N LEU A 106 -17.54 -8.73 -4.43
CA LEU A 106 -17.32 -9.72 -5.50
C LEU A 106 -17.23 -11.14 -4.94
N ASN A 107 -16.58 -11.34 -3.78
CA ASN A 107 -16.57 -12.65 -3.14
C ASN A 107 -17.98 -13.13 -2.76
N THR A 108 -18.81 -12.24 -2.21
CA THR A 108 -20.21 -12.57 -1.85
C THR A 108 -21.04 -12.91 -3.09
N ILE A 109 -20.92 -12.11 -4.16
CA ILE A 109 -21.65 -12.34 -5.42
C ILE A 109 -21.21 -13.67 -6.04
N ALA A 110 -19.90 -13.91 -6.15
CA ALA A 110 -19.36 -15.14 -6.70
C ALA A 110 -19.78 -16.38 -5.88
N THR A 111 -19.81 -16.27 -4.56
CA THR A 111 -20.30 -17.36 -3.69
C THR A 111 -21.76 -17.67 -3.95
N LYS A 112 -22.62 -16.64 -4.08
CA LYS A 112 -24.04 -16.85 -4.41
C LYS A 112 -24.23 -17.51 -5.78
N VAL A 113 -23.44 -17.10 -6.77
CA VAL A 113 -23.44 -17.72 -8.10
C VAL A 113 -23.01 -19.19 -8.01
N ALA A 114 -21.98 -19.51 -7.21
CA ALA A 114 -21.55 -20.88 -6.95
C ALA A 114 -22.65 -21.73 -6.29
N ASP A 115 -23.48 -21.11 -5.44
CA ASP A 115 -24.65 -21.74 -4.81
C ASP A 115 -25.86 -21.88 -5.76
N GLY A 116 -25.72 -21.51 -7.04
CA GLY A 116 -26.76 -21.65 -8.06
C GLY A 116 -27.72 -20.47 -8.16
N HIS A 117 -27.42 -19.32 -7.55
CA HIS A 117 -28.24 -18.13 -7.74
C HIS A 117 -28.08 -17.59 -9.17
N PRO A 118 -29.18 -17.16 -9.83
CA PRO A 118 -29.16 -16.71 -11.22
C PRO A 118 -28.66 -15.25 -11.34
N LEU A 119 -27.42 -15.00 -10.93
CA LEU A 119 -26.76 -13.70 -11.04
C LEU A 119 -25.74 -13.73 -12.17
N ASP A 120 -25.66 -12.64 -12.94
CA ASP A 120 -24.56 -12.44 -13.88
C ASP A 120 -23.34 -11.89 -13.13
N LEU A 121 -22.38 -12.77 -12.85
CA LEU A 121 -21.18 -12.41 -12.10
C LEU A 121 -20.32 -11.37 -12.82
N LEU A 122 -20.18 -11.48 -14.15
CA LEU A 122 -19.31 -10.58 -14.91
C LEU A 122 -19.92 -9.19 -15.00
N ASP A 123 -21.22 -9.10 -15.33
CA ASP A 123 -21.92 -7.81 -15.39
C ASP A 123 -21.90 -7.06 -14.04
N LEU A 124 -22.12 -7.78 -12.93
CA LEU A 124 -22.06 -7.20 -11.60
C LEU A 124 -20.64 -6.79 -11.21
N ALA A 125 -19.64 -7.60 -11.55
CA ALA A 125 -18.24 -7.27 -11.28
C ALA A 125 -17.79 -6.03 -12.05
N ASP A 126 -18.15 -5.94 -13.32
CA ASP A 126 -17.85 -4.79 -14.18
C ASP A 126 -18.59 -3.54 -13.71
N SER A 127 -19.86 -3.67 -13.31
CA SER A 127 -20.64 -2.58 -12.73
C SER A 127 -20.00 -2.00 -11.47
N ILE A 128 -19.38 -2.83 -10.63
CA ILE A 128 -18.64 -2.38 -9.44
C ILE A 128 -17.29 -1.76 -9.84
N ARG A 129 -16.52 -2.45 -10.68
CA ARG A 129 -15.14 -2.07 -11.03
C ARG A 129 -15.06 -0.82 -11.88
N TYR A 130 -16.03 -0.62 -12.78
CA TYR A 130 -16.04 0.45 -13.77
C TYR A 130 -17.06 1.55 -13.47
N HIS A 131 -17.73 1.50 -12.31
CA HIS A 131 -18.57 2.60 -11.87
C HIS A 131 -17.76 3.92 -11.91
N PRO A 132 -18.23 4.98 -12.61
CA PRO A 132 -17.42 6.16 -12.85
C PRO A 132 -16.87 6.82 -11.57
N ALA A 133 -17.67 6.87 -10.51
CA ALA A 133 -17.23 7.40 -9.23
C ALA A 133 -16.20 6.49 -8.54
N ALA A 134 -16.32 5.17 -8.68
CA ALA A 134 -15.40 4.22 -8.06
C ALA A 134 -14.03 4.30 -8.72
N VAL A 135 -13.98 4.23 -10.07
CA VAL A 135 -12.73 4.35 -10.84
C VAL A 135 -12.06 5.70 -10.61
N THR A 136 -12.83 6.80 -10.62
CA THR A 136 -12.26 8.15 -10.44
C THR A 136 -11.66 8.29 -9.03
N THR A 137 -12.39 7.88 -8.00
CA THR A 137 -11.93 7.94 -6.61
C THR A 137 -10.68 7.08 -6.41
N PHE A 138 -10.69 5.86 -6.95
CA PHE A 138 -9.56 4.95 -6.90
C PHE A 138 -8.32 5.51 -7.61
N LEU A 139 -8.49 6.02 -8.83
CA LEU A 139 -7.38 6.59 -9.61
C LEU A 139 -6.77 7.80 -8.92
N ILE A 140 -7.58 8.72 -8.37
CA ILE A 140 -7.08 9.83 -7.56
C ILE A 140 -6.32 9.29 -6.35
N GLY A 141 -6.87 8.29 -5.67
CA GLY A 141 -6.20 7.60 -4.56
C GLY A 141 -4.82 7.07 -4.93
N LEU A 142 -4.72 6.34 -6.04
CA LEU A 142 -3.46 5.78 -6.55
C LEU A 142 -2.46 6.86 -6.98
N LEU A 143 -2.92 7.97 -7.59
CA LEU A 143 -2.05 9.09 -7.94
C LEU A 143 -1.44 9.74 -6.70
N LEU A 144 -2.24 9.95 -5.65
CA LEU A 144 -1.74 10.47 -4.38
C LEU A 144 -0.80 9.46 -3.69
N LEU A 145 -1.08 8.16 -3.81
CA LEU A 145 -0.20 7.08 -3.36
C LEU A 145 1.11 6.99 -4.15
N ALA A 146 1.18 7.48 -5.38
CA ALA A 146 2.44 7.64 -6.11
C ALA A 146 3.18 8.90 -5.65
N ILE A 147 2.47 10.03 -5.53
CA ILE A 147 3.04 11.34 -5.18
C ILE A 147 3.60 11.34 -3.75
N GLY A 148 2.85 10.87 -2.76
CA GLY A 148 3.23 10.90 -1.35
C GLY A 148 4.59 10.25 -1.05
N PRO A 149 4.82 8.98 -1.45
CA PRO A 149 6.12 8.31 -1.37
C PRO A 149 7.26 9.02 -2.09
N VAL A 150 7.02 9.64 -3.25
CA VAL A 150 8.02 10.47 -3.95
C VAL A 150 8.40 11.70 -3.13
N LEU A 151 7.41 12.37 -2.51
CA LEU A 151 7.67 13.48 -1.59
C LEU A 151 8.46 13.00 -0.35
N ALA A 152 8.13 11.83 0.20
CA ALA A 152 8.86 11.22 1.33
C ALA A 152 10.32 10.92 0.95
N ALA A 153 10.55 10.31 -0.21
CA ALA A 153 11.89 10.05 -0.73
C ALA A 153 12.69 11.34 -0.93
N THR A 154 12.04 12.39 -1.42
CA THR A 154 12.65 13.72 -1.58
C THR A 154 13.01 14.34 -0.22
N ALA A 155 12.16 14.20 0.79
CA ALA A 155 12.44 14.67 2.15
C ALA A 155 13.61 13.89 2.78
N ILE A 156 13.68 12.58 2.58
CA ILE A 156 14.80 11.73 3.01
C ILE A 156 16.10 12.16 2.31
N TRP A 157 16.04 12.36 0.99
CA TRP A 157 17.20 12.75 0.19
C TRP A 157 17.78 14.10 0.63
N ARG A 158 16.90 15.10 0.83
CA ARG A 158 17.28 16.47 1.19
C ARG A 158 17.69 16.64 2.64
N SER A 159 17.11 15.86 3.57
CA SER A 159 17.48 15.93 4.99
C SER A 159 18.82 15.29 5.28
N GLY A 160 19.19 14.21 4.57
CA GLY A 160 20.38 13.42 4.89
C GLY A 160 20.27 12.62 6.20
N ALA A 161 19.10 12.60 6.85
CA ALA A 161 18.88 11.92 8.12
C ALA A 161 18.81 10.38 8.00
N LEU A 162 18.51 9.88 6.80
CA LEU A 162 18.45 8.46 6.47
C LEU A 162 19.25 8.16 5.19
N PRO A 163 19.65 6.91 4.94
CA PRO A 163 20.29 6.52 3.67
C PRO A 163 19.42 6.91 2.49
N ARG A 164 19.95 7.76 1.60
CA ARG A 164 19.21 8.40 0.52
C ARG A 164 18.45 7.42 -0.39
N PHE A 165 19.08 6.30 -0.74
CA PHE A 165 18.49 5.30 -1.63
C PHE A 165 17.34 4.50 -1.00
N SER A 166 17.24 4.45 0.33
CA SER A 166 16.11 3.78 1.01
C SER A 166 14.78 4.43 0.66
N GLY A 167 14.75 5.76 0.51
CA GLY A 167 13.57 6.49 0.03
C GLY A 167 13.26 6.25 -1.44
N ILE A 168 14.30 6.16 -2.30
CA ILE A 168 14.12 5.99 -3.75
C ILE A 168 13.46 4.64 -4.06
N LEU A 169 13.94 3.54 -3.47
CA LEU A 169 13.38 2.21 -3.76
C LEU A 169 11.92 2.12 -3.28
N PHE A 170 11.62 2.68 -2.11
CA PHE A 170 10.26 2.82 -1.61
C PHE A 170 9.38 3.63 -2.57
N ALA A 171 9.82 4.81 -3.01
CA ALA A 171 9.06 5.63 -3.95
C ALA A 171 8.84 4.94 -5.31
N ALA A 172 9.83 4.23 -5.83
CA ALA A 172 9.71 3.49 -7.10
C ALA A 172 8.61 2.42 -7.02
N GLY A 173 8.54 1.67 -5.92
CA GLY A 173 7.48 0.69 -5.68
C GLY A 173 6.08 1.30 -5.79
N PHE A 174 5.85 2.45 -5.15
CA PHE A 174 4.54 3.10 -5.19
C PHE A 174 4.28 3.90 -6.48
N ALA A 175 5.30 4.45 -7.14
CA ALA A 175 5.14 5.11 -8.43
C ALA A 175 4.73 4.13 -9.54
N LEU A 176 5.17 2.88 -9.45
CA LEU A 176 4.83 1.82 -10.40
C LEU A 176 3.51 1.10 -10.07
N PHE A 177 2.77 1.55 -9.05
CA PHE A 177 1.53 0.90 -8.62
C PHE A 177 0.42 1.02 -9.67
N ILE A 178 0.31 2.13 -10.40
CA ILE A 178 -0.66 2.25 -11.51
C ILE A 178 -0.25 1.35 -12.70
N PRO A 179 0.99 1.43 -13.23
CA PRO A 179 1.44 0.57 -14.32
C PRO A 179 1.22 -0.93 -14.10
N GLN A 180 1.42 -1.45 -12.87
CA GLN A 180 1.31 -2.89 -12.62
C GLN A 180 -0.09 -3.46 -12.87
N PHE A 181 -1.16 -2.65 -12.82
CA PHE A 181 -2.53 -3.12 -13.09
C PHE A 181 -2.73 -3.56 -14.55
N PHE A 182 -1.87 -3.08 -15.46
CA PHE A 182 -1.91 -3.44 -16.89
C PHE A 182 -0.95 -4.58 -17.24
N ALA A 183 -0.33 -5.20 -16.23
CA ALA A 183 0.70 -6.19 -16.43
C ALA A 183 0.25 -7.61 -16.04
N PRO A 184 0.82 -8.67 -16.65
CA PRO A 184 0.52 -10.05 -16.31
C PRO A 184 0.86 -10.40 -14.84
N PRO A 185 0.31 -11.50 -14.28
CA PRO A 185 0.51 -11.90 -12.88
C PRO A 185 1.97 -11.92 -12.43
N ALA A 186 2.87 -12.45 -13.26
CA ALA A 186 4.31 -12.51 -12.94
C ALA A 186 4.93 -11.13 -12.71
N VAL A 187 4.51 -10.12 -13.48
CA VAL A 187 5.00 -8.74 -13.33
C VAL A 187 4.42 -8.10 -12.06
N ARG A 188 3.16 -8.39 -11.72
CA ARG A 188 2.53 -7.93 -10.47
C ARG A 188 3.19 -8.54 -9.23
N MET A 189 3.58 -9.81 -9.30
CA MET A 189 4.38 -10.46 -8.25
C MET A 189 5.76 -9.80 -8.11
N ALA A 190 6.45 -9.53 -9.23
CA ALA A 190 7.74 -8.83 -9.23
C ALA A 190 7.62 -7.40 -8.67
N HIS A 191 6.54 -6.69 -8.99
CA HIS A 191 6.21 -5.41 -8.38
C HIS A 191 6.00 -5.52 -6.87
N GLY A 192 5.29 -6.55 -6.40
CA GLY A 192 5.17 -6.88 -4.97
C GLY A 192 6.53 -7.06 -4.29
N VAL A 193 7.48 -7.75 -4.93
CA VAL A 193 8.87 -7.89 -4.44
C VAL A 193 9.57 -6.54 -4.34
N LEU A 194 9.41 -5.67 -5.36
CA LEU A 194 9.97 -4.32 -5.36
C LEU A 194 9.43 -3.48 -4.20
N VAL A 195 8.11 -3.48 -3.98
CA VAL A 195 7.47 -2.77 -2.87
C VAL A 195 7.96 -3.32 -1.53
N ALA A 196 8.03 -4.65 -1.38
CA ALA A 196 8.54 -5.27 -0.16
C ALA A 196 9.99 -4.84 0.12
N ALA A 197 10.88 -4.90 -0.87
CA ALA A 197 12.26 -4.48 -0.73
C ALA A 197 12.38 -3.00 -0.33
N GLY A 198 11.60 -2.11 -0.96
CA GLY A 198 11.58 -0.68 -0.64
C GLY A 198 11.10 -0.41 0.79
N CYS A 199 9.98 -1.01 1.19
CA CYS A 199 9.43 -0.89 2.54
C CYS A 199 10.38 -1.44 3.60
N ILE A 200 10.96 -2.63 3.39
CA ILE A 200 11.87 -3.27 4.34
C ILE A 200 13.17 -2.48 4.47
N TRP A 201 13.74 -1.98 3.38
CA TRP A 201 14.96 -1.17 3.46
C TRP A 201 14.72 0.13 4.24
N LEU A 202 13.63 0.85 3.94
CA LEU A 202 13.28 2.05 4.69
C LEU A 202 12.98 1.74 6.17
N ALA A 203 12.32 0.62 6.45
CA ALA A 203 12.08 0.15 7.82
C ALA A 203 13.39 -0.11 8.58
N VAL A 204 14.36 -0.81 7.97
CA VAL A 204 15.68 -1.05 8.57
C VAL A 204 16.42 0.26 8.82
N ALA A 205 16.33 1.22 7.91
CA ALA A 205 16.92 2.54 8.08
C ALA A 205 16.30 3.29 9.27
N LEU A 206 14.97 3.29 9.39
CA LEU A 206 14.26 3.88 10.53
C LEU A 206 14.60 3.17 11.85
N TRP A 207 14.70 1.84 11.84
CA TRP A 207 15.00 1.04 13.03
C TRP A 207 16.40 1.32 13.58
N ARG A 208 17.37 1.54 12.67
CA ARG A 208 18.78 1.82 13.00
C ARG A 208 19.03 3.30 13.32
N HIS A 209 18.08 4.19 13.08
CA HIS A 209 18.27 5.61 13.35
C HIS A 209 18.53 5.85 14.85
N PRO A 210 19.61 6.55 15.23
CA PRO A 210 19.90 6.86 16.63
C PRO A 210 18.73 7.60 17.26
N SER A 211 18.29 7.13 18.42
CA SER A 211 17.38 7.93 19.24
C SER A 211 18.23 8.94 19.98
N HIS A 212 18.13 10.22 19.66
CA HIS A 212 18.73 11.25 20.50
C HIS A 212 18.16 11.07 21.93
N PRO A 213 19.00 10.82 22.95
CA PRO A 213 18.55 11.00 24.33
C PRO A 213 18.09 12.44 24.45
N ALA A 214 16.88 12.67 24.97
CA ALA A 214 16.51 14.00 25.44
C ALA A 214 17.64 14.43 26.38
N ALA A 215 18.37 15.48 26.01
CA ALA A 215 19.47 15.98 26.82
C ALA A 215 18.91 16.21 28.22
N ALA A 216 19.39 15.44 29.18
CA ALA A 216 19.25 15.75 30.59
C ALA A 216 20.05 17.03 30.81
N GLN A 217 19.41 18.17 30.58
CA GLN A 217 19.84 19.42 31.20
C GLN A 217 19.44 19.30 32.67
N LEU A 218 20.36 18.73 33.45
CA LEU A 218 20.40 18.88 34.89
C LEU A 218 20.79 20.33 35.23
N PRO A 219 20.34 20.85 36.39
CA PRO A 219 20.17 22.27 36.71
C PRO A 219 21.45 23.10 36.68
#